data_AF-A0A2M6X208-F1
#
_entry.id   AF-A0A2M6X208-F1
#
_cell.length_a   1.000
_cell.length_b   1.000
_cell.length_c   1.000
_cell.angle_alpha   90.00
_cell.angle_beta   90.00
_cell.angle_gamma   90.00
#
_symmetry.space_group_name_H-M   'P 1'
#
loop_
_entity.id
_entity.type
_entity.pdbx_description
1 polymer ?
#
loop_
_entity_poly.entity_id
_entity_poly.type
_entity_poly.pdbx_seq_one_letter_code
_entity_poly.pdbx_strand_id
1 'polypeptide(L)'
;MKDAAGKTIYVGKAKELRARVRSYFNNGKDLSPKTCLLVQNIESVHYLTTPNEVEAFLLEASLIKKHRLSFQVWHGGSQIN
;
A
#
# COMPACT_ATOMS: atom_id res chain seq x y z
N MET A 1 0.17 5.32 2.00
CA MET A 1 0.76 6.29 1.05
C MET A 1 -0.26 7.39 0.79
N LYS A 2 0.19 8.63 0.64
CA LYS A 2 -0.67 9.82 0.52
C LYS A 2 -0.34 10.65 -0.71
N ASP A 3 -1.35 11.34 -1.23
CA ASP A 3 -1.20 12.35 -2.28
C ASP A 3 -0.72 13.71 -1.73
N ALA A 4 -0.53 14.68 -2.63
CA ALA A 4 -0.13 16.04 -2.30
C ALA A 4 -1.14 16.80 -1.41
N ALA A 5 -2.41 16.38 -1.40
CA ALA A 5 -3.43 16.91 -0.51
C ALA A 5 -3.43 16.23 0.88
N GLY A 6 -2.51 15.29 1.12
CA GLY A 6 -2.41 14.53 2.36
C GLY A 6 -3.47 13.43 2.51
N LYS A 7 -4.26 13.14 1.46
CA LYS A 7 -5.28 12.08 1.47
C LYS A 7 -4.60 10.73 1.32
N THR A 8 -5.00 9.76 2.15
CA THR A 8 -4.55 8.37 2.00
C THR A 8 -5.15 7.79 0.72
N ILE A 9 -4.29 7.36 -0.21
CA ILE A 9 -4.70 6.83 -1.52
C ILE A 9 -4.41 5.33 -1.67
N TYR A 10 -3.54 4.78 -0.83
CA TYR A 10 -3.17 3.36 -0.81
C TYR A 10 -2.67 2.90 0.56
N VAL A 11 -3.02 1.67 0.93
CA VAL A 11 -2.55 0.97 2.14
C VAL A 11 -2.10 -0.43 1.74
N GLY A 12 -0.96 -0.86 2.26
CA GLY A 12 -0.43 -2.19 2.03
C GLY A 12 0.32 -2.70 3.26
N LYS A 13 0.23 -4.00 3.51
CA LYS A 13 1.10 -4.72 4.46
C LYS A 13 2.40 -5.21 3.79
N ALA A 14 3.43 -5.40 4.60
CA ALA A 14 4.70 -5.98 4.17
C ALA A 14 5.39 -6.70 5.33
N LYS A 15 6.07 -7.82 5.03
CA LYS A 15 7.04 -8.41 5.96
C LYS A 15 8.29 -7.52 6.06
N GLU A 16 8.80 -7.10 4.91
CA GLU A 16 9.98 -6.25 4.78
C GLU A 16 9.62 -4.92 4.09
N LEU A 17 9.52 -3.83 4.87
CA LEU A 17 9.13 -2.50 4.38
C LEU A 17 10.06 -2.00 3.26
N ARG A 18 11.37 -2.21 3.39
CA ARG A 18 12.36 -1.73 2.40
C ARG A 18 12.16 -2.42 1.04
N ALA A 19 11.97 -3.73 1.03
CA ALA A 19 11.72 -4.49 -0.19
C ALA A 19 10.39 -4.06 -0.84
N ARG A 20 9.35 -3.87 -0.02
CA ARG A 20 8.03 -3.44 -0.49
C ARG A 20 8.05 -2.04 -1.09
N VAL A 21 8.69 -1.08 -0.45
CA VAL A 21 8.81 0.27 -0.99
C VAL A 21 9.59 0.23 -2.31
N ARG A 22 10.74 -0.48 -2.34
CA ARG A 22 11.55 -0.63 -3.55
C ARG A 22 10.77 -1.21 -4.72
N SER A 23 9.85 -2.16 -4.50
CA SER A 23 9.08 -2.75 -5.61
C SER A 23 8.20 -1.73 -6.35
N TYR A 24 7.78 -0.63 -5.72
CA TYR A 24 7.01 0.43 -6.39
C TYR A 24 7.88 1.37 -7.24
N PHE A 25 9.16 1.47 -6.94
CA PHE A 25 10.07 2.44 -7.59
C PHE A 25 11.13 1.77 -8.47
N ASN A 26 11.09 0.45 -8.62
CA ASN A 26 11.98 -0.27 -9.53
C ASN A 26 11.50 -0.08 -10.99
N ASN A 27 12.45 0.02 -11.93
CA ASN A 27 12.33 0.47 -13.34
C ASN A 27 11.14 -0.06 -14.19
N GLY A 28 9.90 0.29 -13.83
CA GLY A 28 8.68 0.43 -14.64
C GLY A 28 8.15 -0.77 -15.45
N LYS A 29 9.00 -1.71 -15.86
CA LYS A 29 8.69 -2.78 -16.81
C LYS A 29 7.74 -3.83 -16.25
N ASP A 30 7.72 -3.98 -14.92
CA ASP A 30 6.89 -4.99 -14.23
C ASP A 30 5.72 -4.38 -13.45
N LEU A 31 5.51 -3.05 -13.54
CA LEU A 31 4.44 -2.38 -12.82
C LEU A 31 3.16 -2.38 -13.66
N SER A 32 2.05 -2.75 -13.03
CA SER A 32 0.73 -2.58 -13.65
C SER A 32 0.45 -1.10 -13.93
N PRO A 33 -0.35 -0.75 -14.95
CA PRO A 33 -0.74 0.64 -15.22
C PRO A 33 -1.34 1.34 -14.00
N LYS A 34 -2.11 0.62 -13.18
CA LYS A 34 -2.69 1.13 -11.93
C LYS A 34 -1.61 1.47 -10.91
N THR A 35 -0.58 0.64 -10.80
CA THR A 35 0.56 0.88 -9.90
C THR A 35 1.39 2.07 -10.39
N CYS A 36 1.60 2.20 -11.70
CA CYS A 36 2.27 3.38 -12.27
C CYS A 36 1.52 4.68 -11.92
N LEU A 37 0.20 4.70 -12.10
CA LEU A 37 -0.64 5.84 -11.73
C LEU A 37 -0.58 6.12 -10.23
N LEU A 38 -0.63 5.08 -9.39
CA LEU A 38 -0.46 5.24 -7.95
C LEU A 38 0.88 5.92 -7.64
N VAL A 39 2.00 5.42 -8.18
CA VAL A 39 3.34 5.95 -7.94
C VAL A 39 3.46 7.42 -8.35
N GLN A 40 2.86 7.81 -9.47
CA GLN A 40 2.83 9.21 -9.92
C GLN A 40 2.05 10.15 -8.99
N ASN A 41 1.14 9.62 -8.16
CA ASN A 41 0.31 10.40 -7.24
C ASN A 41 0.79 10.34 -5.78
N ILE A 42 1.90 9.66 -5.48
CA ILE A 42 2.43 9.57 -4.13
C ILE A 42 3.35 10.76 -3.84
N GLU A 43 3.00 11.53 -2.81
CA GLU A 43 3.84 12.60 -2.27
C GLU A 43 4.55 12.15 -0.98
N SER A 44 3.90 11.30 -0.18
CA SER A 44 4.48 10.84 1.09
C SER A 44 4.11 9.39 1.46
N VAL A 45 5.03 8.76 2.19
CA VAL A 45 4.91 7.39 2.69
C VAL A 45 4.97 7.41 4.22
N HIS A 46 3.95 6.83 4.86
CA HIS A 46 3.90 6.61 6.30
C HIS A 46 3.81 5.11 6.54
N TYR A 47 4.45 4.63 7.61
CA TYR A 47 4.41 3.22 8.02
C TYR A 47 4.10 3.09 9.50
N LEU A 48 3.53 1.94 9.86
CA LEU A 48 3.28 1.50 11.22
C LEU A 48 3.85 0.08 11.34
N THR A 49 4.62 -0.17 12.39
CA THR A 49 5.12 -1.52 12.69
C THR A 49 4.08 -2.29 13.50
N THR A 50 4.02 -3.61 13.28
CA THR A 50 3.16 -4.52 14.05
C THR A 50 4.01 -5.72 14.50
N PRO A 51 3.64 -6.39 15.60
CA PRO A 51 4.41 -7.50 16.17
C PRO A 51 4.36 -8.78 15.31
N ASN A 52 3.31 -8.94 14.50
CA ASN A 52 3.09 -10.15 13.70
C ASN A 52 2.22 -9.85 12.46
N GLU A 53 2.19 -10.83 11.54
CA GLU A 53 1.47 -10.70 10.27
C GLU A 53 -0.06 -10.60 10.43
N VAL A 54 -0.62 -11.18 11.49
CA VAL A 54 -2.07 -11.14 11.76
C VAL A 54 -2.49 -9.72 12.12
N GLU A 55 -1.75 -9.05 13.00
CA GLU A 55 -1.98 -7.66 13.35
C GLU A 55 -1.78 -6.72 12.15
N ALA A 56 -0.75 -6.94 11.33
CA ALA A 56 -0.56 -6.19 10.09
C ALA A 56 -1.78 -6.29 9.17
N PHE A 57 -2.35 -7.49 9.04
CA PHE A 57 -3.52 -7.75 8.22
C PHE A 57 -4.79 -7.08 8.78
N LEU A 58 -5.04 -7.19 10.08
CA LEU A 58 -6.18 -6.54 10.73
C LEU A 58 -6.08 -5.01 10.63
N LEU A 59 -4.88 -4.46 10.86
CA LEU A 59 -4.62 -3.03 10.73
C LEU A 59 -4.85 -2.56 9.30
N GLU A 60 -4.33 -3.25 8.30
CA GLU A 60 -4.56 -2.96 6.87
C GLU A 60 -6.05 -2.93 6.55
N ALA A 61 -6.80 -3.98 6.92
CA ALA A 61 -8.24 -4.05 6.66
C ALA A 61 -9.00 -2.89 7.32
N SER A 62 -8.64 -2.54 8.55
CA SER A 62 -9.26 -1.42 9.28
C SER A 62 -9.00 -0.07 8.58
N LEU A 63 -7.79 0.16 8.07
CA LEU A 63 -7.40 1.39 7.39
C LEU A 63 -8.03 1.50 6.01
N ILE A 64 -8.12 0.41 5.25
CA ILE A 64 -8.82 0.38 3.96
C ILE A 64 -10.28 0.75 4.16
N LYS A 65 -10.95 0.13 5.15
CA LYS A 65 -12.35 0.42 5.47
C LYS A 65 -12.56 1.88 5.89
N LYS A 66 -11.66 2.41 6.73
CA LYS A 66 -11.72 3.79 7.21
C LYS A 66 -11.58 4.82 6.09
N HIS A 67 -10.69 4.57 5.12
CA HIS A 67 -10.30 5.59 4.13
C HIS A 67 -10.96 5.45 2.75
N ARG A 68 -11.67 4.36 2.45
CA ARG A 68 -12.31 4.10 1.13
C ARG A 68 -11.39 4.45 -0.05
N LEU A 69 -10.25 3.78 -0.08
CA LEU A 69 -9.10 4.11 -0.91
C LEU A 69 -9.36 3.92 -2.41
N SER A 70 -9.06 4.95 -3.21
CA SER A 70 -9.34 5.00 -4.65
C SER A 70 -8.51 4.01 -5.48
N PHE A 71 -7.26 3.73 -5.08
CA PHE A 71 -6.38 2.81 -5.82
C PHE A 71 -6.34 1.38 -5.24
N GLN A 72 -6.99 1.13 -4.11
CA GLN A 72 -7.01 -0.20 -3.50
C GLN A 72 -7.95 -1.14 -4.27
N VAL A 73 -7.53 -2.38 -4.51
CA VAL A 73 -8.46 -3.49 -4.77
C VAL A 73 -8.50 -4.31 -3.48
N TRP A 74 -9.70 -4.49 -2.90
CA TRP A 74 -9.84 -5.32 -1.71
C TRP A 74 -9.88 -6.78 -2.13
N HIS A 75 -8.76 -7.48 -1.96
CA HIS A 75 -8.71 -8.93 -2.09
C HIS A 75 -9.02 -9.50 -0.71
N GLY A 76 -10.28 -9.89 -0.50
CA GLY A 76 -10.69 -10.55 0.74
C GLY A 76 -9.84 -11.80 0.99
N GLY A 77 -8.88 -11.70 1.89
CA GLY A 77 -8.24 -12.87 2.53
C GLY A 77 -7.21 -13.66 1.72
N SER A 78 -6.83 -13.31 0.49
CA SER A 78 -5.75 -14.03 -0.20
C SER A 78 -4.94 -13.10 -1.09
N GLN A 79 -3.68 -12.93 -0.70
CA GLN A 79 -2.46 -12.84 -1.51
C GLN A 79 -1.37 -12.28 -0.59
N ILE A 80 -0.56 -13.20 -0.06
CA ILE A 80 0.74 -12.94 0.51
C ILE A 80 1.64 -12.72 -0.70
N ASN A 81 2.10 -11.48 -0.93
CA ASN A 81 3.28 -11.20 -1.75
C ASN A 81 4.47 -11.06 -0.81
#